data_AF-A0A966Y7F1-F1
#
_entry.id   AF-A0A966Y7F1-F1
#
_cell.length_a   1.000
_cell.length_b   1.000
_cell.length_c   1.000
_cell.angle_alpha   90.00
_cell.angle_beta   90.00
_cell.angle_gamma   90.00
#
_symmetry.space_group_name_H-M   'P 1'
#
loop_
_entity.id
_entity.type
_entity.pdbx_description
1 polymer ?
#
loop_
_entity_poly.entity_id
_entity_poly.type
_entity_poly.pdbx_seq_one_letter_code
_entity_poly.pdbx_strand_id
1 'polypeptide(L)' 'GGIELEIDGVRTVEAPHERATYDWQALGFAANVRDGAPILTPAEEGIANMRVIDDVYRAAGMKPRGT' A
#
# COMPACT_ATOMS: atom_id res chain seq x y z
N GLY A 1 -7.88 -7.46 18.86
CA GLY A 1 -7.88 -7.24 17.40
C GLY A 1 -6.66 -7.92 16.88
N GLY A 2 -6.82 -9.02 16.17
CA GLY A 2 -5.74 -9.84 15.65
C GLY A 2 -6.38 -10.94 14.83
N ILE A 3 -5.69 -11.39 13.79
CA ILE A 3 -6.16 -12.47 12.94
C ILE A 3 -5.40 -13.72 13.37
N GLU A 4 -6.14 -14.76 13.66
CA GLU A 4 -5.58 -16.07 13.95
C GLU A 4 -5.60 -16.92 12.69
N LEU A 5 -4.45 -17.49 12.35
CA LEU A 5 -4.21 -18.22 11.12
C LEU A 5 -3.51 -19.54 11.45
N GLU A 6 -3.76 -20.57 10.64
CA GLU A 6 -2.96 -21.79 10.64
C GLU A 6 -2.19 -21.85 9.31
N ILE A 7 -0.87 -21.86 9.40
CA ILE A 7 0.05 -21.90 8.25
C ILE A 7 0.90 -23.15 8.40
N ASP A 8 0.76 -24.11 7.48
CA ASP A 8 1.48 -25.40 7.51
C ASP A 8 1.36 -26.18 8.84
N GLY A 9 0.19 -26.13 9.48
CA GLY A 9 -0.08 -26.78 10.77
C GLY A 9 0.44 -25.99 11.99
N VAL A 10 1.00 -24.80 11.78
CA VAL A 10 1.45 -23.89 12.85
C VAL A 10 0.40 -22.82 13.05
N ARG A 11 -0.09 -22.70 14.28
CA ARG A 11 -1.00 -21.62 14.69
C ARG A 11 -0.20 -20.32 14.86
N THR A 12 -0.57 -19.30 14.10
CA THR A 12 0.04 -17.97 14.10
C THR A 12 -1.03 -16.93 14.45
N VAL A 13 -0.63 -15.95 15.26
CA VAL A 13 -1.48 -14.78 15.58
C VAL A 13 -0.81 -13.55 15.01
N GLU A 14 -1.49 -12.88 14.08
CA GLU A 14 -1.07 -11.58 13.58
C GLU A 14 -1.82 -10.48 14.33
N ALA A 15 -1.06 -9.67 15.08
CA ALA A 15 -1.59 -8.48 15.73
C ALA A 15 -1.37 -7.25 14.83
N PRO A 16 -2.33 -6.32 14.75
CA PRO A 16 -2.13 -5.06 14.08
C PRO A 16 -1.02 -4.28 14.80
N HIS A 17 -0.20 -3.58 14.02
CA HIS A 17 0.78 -2.67 14.58
C HIS A 17 0.10 -1.56 15.40
N GLU A 18 0.70 -1.16 16.53
CA GLU A 18 0.13 -0.17 17.46
C GLU A 18 -0.06 1.20 16.80
N ARG A 19 0.71 1.47 15.76
CA ARG A 19 0.68 2.71 14.98
C ARG A 19 0.08 2.50 13.60
N ALA A 20 -0.86 3.36 13.21
CA ALA A 20 -1.47 3.34 11.90
C ALA A 20 -0.45 3.64 10.80
N THR A 21 -0.59 2.99 9.65
CA THR A 21 0.27 3.22 8.48
C THR A 21 0.21 4.67 7.99
N TYR A 22 -0.96 5.30 8.09
CA TYR A 22 -1.13 6.73 7.75
C TYR A 22 -0.31 7.68 8.62
N ASP A 23 -0.01 7.32 9.87
CA ASP A 23 0.82 8.18 10.72
C ASP A 23 2.27 8.22 10.22
N TRP A 24 2.78 7.10 9.71
CA TRP A 24 4.09 7.03 9.10
C TRP A 24 4.13 7.83 7.79
N GLN A 25 3.07 7.75 6.98
CA GLN A 25 2.96 8.53 5.75
C GLN A 25 2.90 10.04 6.04
N ALA A 26 2.14 10.46 7.06
CA ALA A 26 2.05 11.86 7.47
C ALA A 26 3.41 12.40 7.95
N LEU A 27 4.18 11.60 8.70
CA LEU A 27 5.55 11.97 9.08
C LEU A 27 6.47 12.12 7.87
N GLY A 28 6.43 11.16 6.94
CA GLY A 28 7.23 11.23 5.71
C GLY A 28 6.88 12.46 4.87
N PHE A 29 5.59 12.76 4.75
CA PHE A 29 5.11 13.99 4.09
C PHE A 29 5.63 15.25 4.79
N ALA A 30 5.49 15.35 6.11
CA ALA A 30 5.95 16.51 6.86
C ALA A 30 7.47 16.72 6.73
N ALA A 31 8.27 15.64 6.74
CA ALA A 31 9.71 15.69 6.55
C ALA A 31 10.09 16.13 5.12
N ASN A 32 9.36 15.67 4.10
CA ASN A 32 9.56 16.14 2.73
C ASN A 32 9.27 17.65 2.62
N VAL A 33 8.14 18.13 3.15
CA VAL A 33 7.72 19.53 3.05
C VAL A 33 8.64 20.48 3.83
N ARG A 34 9.10 20.07 5.01
CA ARG A 34 9.91 20.92 5.89
C ARG A 34 11.40 20.86 5.57
N ASP A 35 11.90 19.65 5.28
CA ASP A 35 13.33 19.36 5.26
C ASP A 35 13.82 18.83 3.91
N GLY A 36 12.92 18.67 2.92
CA GLY A 36 13.27 18.15 1.60
C GLY A 36 13.62 16.66 1.57
N ALA A 37 13.22 15.90 2.59
CA ALA A 37 13.42 14.45 2.63
C ALA A 37 12.81 13.76 1.39
N PRO A 38 13.40 12.67 0.86
CA PRO A 38 12.90 12.01 -0.35
C PRO A 38 11.50 11.41 -0.13
N ILE A 39 10.67 11.44 -1.18
CA ILE A 39 9.39 10.74 -1.21
C ILE A 39 9.66 9.26 -1.47
N LEU A 40 9.32 8.41 -0.49
CA LEU A 40 9.60 6.96 -0.55
C LEU A 40 8.80 6.22 -1.63
N THR A 41 7.65 6.77 -2.02
CA THR A 41 6.76 6.21 -3.06
C THR A 41 6.37 7.35 -4.01
N PRO A 42 7.26 7.74 -4.93
CA PRO A 42 7.01 8.88 -5.81
C PRO A 42 5.89 8.58 -6.82
N ALA A 43 5.35 9.64 -7.43
CA ALA A 43 4.17 9.53 -8.27
C ALA A 43 4.39 8.64 -9.50
N GLU A 44 5.60 8.63 -10.04
CA GLU A 44 5.98 7.83 -11.21
C GLU A 44 5.80 6.33 -10.95
N GLU A 45 6.15 5.86 -9.75
CA GLU A 45 5.93 4.47 -9.33
C GLU A 45 4.45 4.17 -9.12
N GLY A 46 3.70 5.13 -8.56
CA GLY A 46 2.25 5.04 -8.46
C GLY A 46 1.59 4.85 -9.82
N ILE A 47 2.02 5.60 -10.84
CA ILE A 47 1.53 5.46 -12.21
C ILE A 47 1.90 4.10 -12.80
N ALA A 48 3.12 3.61 -12.56
CA ALA A 48 3.53 2.28 -13.01
C ALA A 48 2.64 1.17 -12.42
N ASN A 49 2.35 1.23 -11.12
CA ASN A 49 1.41 0.32 -10.48
C ASN A 49 0.00 0.42 -11.05
N MET A 50 -0.50 1.64 -11.29
CA MET A 50 -1.84 1.83 -11.89
C MET A 50 -1.95 1.25 -13.30
N ARG A 51 -0.88 1.29 -14.11
CA ARG A 51 -0.86 0.63 -15.43
C ARG A 51 -1.02 -0.89 -15.32
N VAL A 52 -0.33 -1.51 -14.36
CA VAL A 52 -0.47 -2.96 -14.10
C VAL A 52 -1.90 -3.29 -13.68
N ILE A 53 -2.49 -2.48 -12.79
CA ILE A 53 -3.88 -2.65 -12.37
C ILE A 53 -4.83 -2.55 -13.59
N ASP A 54 -4.66 -1.53 -14.43
CA ASP A 54 -5.47 -1.37 -15.65
C ASP A 54 -5.36 -2.58 -16.59
N ASP A 55 -4.16 -3.14 -16.75
CA ASP A 55 -3.94 -4.32 -17.59
C ASP A 55 -4.65 -5.55 -17.02
N VAL A 56 -4.65 -5.73 -15.69
CA VAL A 56 -5.43 -6.78 -15.03
C VAL A 56 -6.93 -6.59 -15.29
N TYR A 57 -7.43 -5.36 -15.19
CA TYR A 57 -8.82 -5.03 -15.52
C TYR A 57 -9.18 -5.40 -16.97
N ARG A 58 -8.34 -4.99 -17.92
CA ARG A 58 -8.53 -5.28 -19.35
C ARG A 58 -8.51 -6.79 -19.62
N ALA A 59 -7.58 -7.52 -19.01
CA ALA A 59 -7.48 -8.98 -19.14
C ALA A 59 -8.73 -9.70 -18.61
N ALA A 60 -9.38 -9.12 -17.60
CA ALA A 60 -10.66 -9.62 -17.06
C ALA A 60 -11.90 -9.18 -17.87
N GLY A 61 -11.74 -8.48 -19.00
CA GLY A 61 -12.86 -7.95 -19.80
C GLY A 61 -13.58 -6.78 -19.12
N MET A 62 -12.96 -6.17 -18.11
CA MET A 62 -13.49 -5.05 -17.36
C MET A 62 -12.88 -3.72 -17.86
N LYS A 63 -13.54 -2.60 -17.56
CA LYS A 63 -12.98 -1.26 -17.79
C LYS A 63 -12.07 -0.86 -16.63
N PRO A 64 -10.94 -0.17 -16.88
CA PRO A 64 -10.19 0.54 -15.86
C PRO A 64 -11.09 1.43 -14.99
N ARG A 65 -10.77 1.58 -13.71
CA ARG A 65 -11.57 2.39 -12.78
C ARG A 65 -11.31 3.88 -13.03
N GLY A 66 -12.34 4.72 -12.88
CA GLY A 66 -12.22 6.19 -12.99
C GLY A 66 -12.27 6.75 -14.42
N THR A 67 -12.55 5.91 -15.42
CA THR A 67 -12.87 6.33 -16.80
C THR A 67 -14.33 6.69 -16.98
#